data_AF-A0A851GRS9-F1
#
_entry.id   AF-A0A851GRS9-F1
#
_cell.length_a   1.000
_cell.length_b   1.000
_cell.length_c   1.000
_cell.angle_alpha   90.00
_cell.angle_beta   90.00
_cell.angle_gamma   90.00
#
_symmetry.space_group_name_H-M   'P 1'
#
loop_
_entity.id
_entity.type
_entity.pdbx_description
1 polymer ?
#
loop_
_entity_poly.entity_id
_entity_poly.type
_entity_poly.pdbx_seq_one_letter_code
_entity_poly.pdbx_strand_id
1 'polypeptide(L)' 'LWRDPRRVIVEARSESEPRFAIIAQLRGKVWTGIFTPRGDSVRIISVRRSRHGEEQGYYQS' A
#
# COMPACT_ATOMS: atom_id res chain seq x y z
N LEU A 1 -0.02 -7.64 3.73
CA LEU A 1 -0.55 -6.30 3.44
C LEU A 1 -2.04 -6.37 3.16
N TRP A 2 -2.50 -7.03 2.10
CA TRP A 2 -3.95 -7.16 1.80
C TRP A 2 -4.81 -7.85 2.88
N ARG A 3 -4.21 -8.69 3.74
CA ARG A 3 -4.88 -9.33 4.88
C ARG A 3 -4.94 -8.46 6.13
N ASP A 4 -4.28 -7.31 6.13
CA ASP A 4 -4.38 -6.38 7.24
C ASP A 4 -5.76 -5.71 7.19
N PRO A 5 -6.58 -5.85 8.25
CA PRO A 5 -7.90 -5.24 8.30
C PRO A 5 -7.83 -3.71 8.34
N ARG A 6 -6.73 -3.12 8.85
CA ARG A 6 -6.54 -1.66 8.93
C ARG A 6 -5.78 -1.09 7.73
N ARG A 7 -5.59 -1.87 6.66
CA ARG A 7 -4.87 -1.39 5.48
C ARG A 7 -5.51 -0.12 4.93
N VAL A 8 -4.68 0.82 4.54
CA VAL A 8 -5.08 2.02 3.81
C VAL A 8 -4.68 1.84 2.36
N ILE A 9 -5.62 2.04 1.43
CA ILE A 9 -5.35 2.03 -0.01
C ILE A 9 -5.68 3.41 -0.56
N VAL A 10 -4.70 4.02 -1.23
CA VAL A 10 -4.87 5.31 -1.90
C VAL A 10 -4.44 5.19 -3.36
N GLU A 11 -5.14 5.89 -4.24
CA GLU A 11 -4.72 6.04 -5.63
C GLU A 11 -3.43 6.88 -5.68
N ALA A 12 -2.45 6.36 -6.42
CA ALA A 12 -1.22 7.07 -6.74
C ALA A 12 -1.40 7.74 -8.10
N ARG A 13 -0.95 8.99 -8.22
CA ARG A 13 -0.96 9.70 -9.51
C ARG A 13 -0.12 8.94 -10.52
N SER A 14 -0.73 8.53 -11.62
CA SER A 14 -0.11 7.78 -12.70
C SER A 14 -0.71 8.17 -14.05
N GLU A 15 0.14 8.47 -15.03
CA GLU A 15 -0.29 8.96 -16.35
C GLU A 15 -0.67 7.84 -17.33
N SER A 16 -0.29 6.58 -17.07
CA SER A 16 -0.44 5.47 -18.01
C SER A 16 -1.30 4.31 -17.49
N GLU A 17 -0.92 3.69 -16.37
CA GLU A 17 -1.65 2.58 -15.74
C GLU A 17 -2.04 2.99 -14.32
N PRO A 18 -3.27 2.73 -13.86
CA PRO A 18 -3.71 3.10 -12.51
C PRO A 18 -2.84 2.42 -11.46
N ARG A 19 -2.22 3.23 -10.60
CA ARG A 19 -1.37 2.75 -9.50
C ARG A 19 -2.03 3.04 -8.18
N PHE A 20 -1.80 2.14 -7.23
CA PHE A 20 -2.31 2.26 -5.88
C PHE A 20 -1.16 2.08 -4.90
N ALA A 21 -1.19 2.86 -3.83
CA ALA A 21 -0.37 2.62 -2.66
C ALA A 21 -1.21 1.93 -1.59
N ILE A 22 -0.73 0.79 -1.09
CA ILE A 22 -1.25 0.11 0.10
C ILE A 22 -0.30 0.36 1.27
N ILE A 23 -0.80 0.92 2.37
CA ILE A 23 -0.09 1.04 3.64
C ILE A 23 -0.73 0.06 4.62
N ALA A 24 0.06 -0.86 5.15
CA ALA A 24 -0.45 -1.92 6.02
C ALA A 24 0.63 -2.46 6.95
N GLN A 25 0.24 -2.94 8.12
CA GLN A 25 1.10 -3.67 9.03
C GLN A 25 1.28 -5.12 8.58
N LEU A 26 2.52 -5.59 8.67
CA LEU A 26 2.88 -6.99 8.50
C LEU A 26 3.99 -7.33 9.49
N ARG A 27 3.74 -8.32 10.33
CA ARG A 27 4.68 -8.78 11.39
C ARG A 27 5.16 -7.64 12.28
N GLY A 28 4.22 -6.82 12.77
CA GLY A 28 4.49 -5.73 13.71
C GLY A 28 5.16 -4.49 13.09
N LYS A 29 5.34 -4.44 11.77
CA LYS A 29 5.98 -3.32 11.07
C LYS A 29 5.09 -2.78 9.95
N VAL A 30 5.03 -1.47 9.72
CA VAL A 30 4.15 -0.84 8.69
C VAL A 30 4.86 -0.73 7.35
N TRP A 31 4.29 -1.31 6.30
CA TRP A 31 4.88 -1.36 4.96
C TRP A 31 4.03 -0.59 3.97
N THR A 32 4.70 -0.03 2.96
CA THR A 32 4.06 0.63 1.82
C THR A 32 4.35 -0.19 0.56
N GLY A 33 3.30 -0.65 -0.09
CA GLY A 33 3.37 -1.35 -1.37
C GLY A 33 2.76 -0.51 -2.49
N ILE A 34 3.39 -0.45 -3.65
CA ILE A 34 2.82 0.09 -4.87
C ILE A 34 2.38 -1.07 -5.75
N PHE A 35 1.15 -1.04 -6.25
CA PHE A 35 0.59 -2.10 -7.06
C PHE A 35 -0.39 -1.57 -8.13
N THR A 36 -0.71 -2.44 -9.09
CA THR A 36 -1.76 -2.24 -10.09
C THR A 36 -2.65 -3.49 -10.18
N PRO A 37 -3.99 -3.35 -10.18
CA PRO A 37 -4.90 -4.46 -10.47
C PRO A 37 -4.75 -4.98 -11.90
N ARG A 38 -4.85 -6.30 -12.09
CA ARG A 38 -4.84 -6.96 -13.40
C ARG A 38 -5.86 -8.11 -13.40
N GLY A 39 -7.09 -7.80 -13.82
CA GLY A 39 -8.22 -8.72 -13.71
C GLY A 39 -8.40 -9.13 -12.25
N ASP A 40 -8.36 -10.44 -11.99
CA ASP A 40 -8.52 -11.01 -10.64
C ASP A 40 -7.21 -11.06 -9.83
N SER A 41 -6.11 -10.53 -10.39
CA SER A 41 -4.80 -10.54 -9.76
C SER A 41 -4.28 -9.14 -9.47
N VAL A 42 -3.23 -9.05 -8.67
CA VAL A 42 -2.52 -7.80 -8.39
C VAL A 42 -1.06 -7.94 -8.77
N ARG A 43 -0.56 -7.02 -9.61
CA ARG A 43 0.87 -6.89 -9.89
C ARG A 43 1.46 -5.94 -8.85
N ILE A 44 2.36 -6.48 -8.05
CA ILE A 44 3.18 -5.68 -7.14
C ILE A 44 4.29 -5.02 -7.95
N ILE A 45 4.41 -3.70 -7.84
CA ILE A 45 5.44 -2.89 -8.52
C ILE A 45 6.63 -2.69 -7.58
N SER A 46 6.36 -2.32 -6.32
CA SER A 46 7.39 -2.18 -5.30
C SER A 46 6.81 -2.38 -3.91
N VAL A 47 7.62 -2.84 -2.97
CA VAL A 47 7.27 -2.93 -1.55
C VAL A 47 8.45 -2.41 -0.75
N ARG A 48 8.18 -1.53 0.21
CA ARG A 48 9.21 -0.98 1.09
C ARG A 48 8.70 -0.78 2.51
N ARG A 49 9.63 -0.55 3.43
CA ARG A 49 9.31 0.02 4.74
C ARG A 49 8.57 1.35 4.53
N SER A 50 7.50 1.56 5.29
CA SER A 50 6.80 2.84 5.29
C SER A 50 7.74 3.93 5.80
N ARG A 51 7.61 5.13 5.20
CA ARG A 51 8.26 6.33 5.71
C ARG A 51 7.55 6.78 6.98
N HIS A 52 8.22 7.58 7.79
CA HIS A 52 7.67 8.03 9.07
C HIS A 52 6.25 8.62 8.96
N GLY A 53 6.00 9.48 7.97
CA GLY A 53 4.66 10.06 7.76
C GLY A 53 3.59 9.04 7.35
N GLU A 54 3.94 8.03 6.54
CA GLU A 54 3.02 6.96 6.15
C GLU A 54 2.68 6.06 7.34
N GLU A 55 3.68 5.76 8.17
CA GLU A 55 3.51 4.98 9.39
C GLU A 55 2.64 5.73 10.42
N GLN A 56 2.87 7.03 10.61
CA GLN A 56 2.03 7.87 11.46
C GLN A 56 0.58 7.91 10.96
N GLY A 57 0.36 8.09 9.65
CA GLY A 57 -0.98 8.10 9.06
C GLY A 57 -1.72 6.79 9.30
N TYR A 58 -1.04 5.65 9.19
CA TYR A 58 -1.61 4.32 9.45
C TYR A 58 -1.96 4.07 10.93
N TYR A 59 -1.24 4.68 11.88
CA TYR A 59 -1.58 4.56 13.30
C TYR A 59 -2.71 5.50 13.73
N GLN A 60 -3.00 6.54 12.95
CA GLN A 60 -4.08 7.50 13.21
C GLN A 60 -5.39 7.14 12.50
N SER A 61 -5.35 6.17 11.56
CA SER A 61 -6.51 5.67 10.80
C SER A 61 -7.27 4.56 11.51
#